data_AF-A0A139BV36-F1
#
_entry.id   AF-A0A139BV36-F1
#
_cell.length_a   1.000
_cell.length_b   1.000
_cell.length_c   1.000
_cell.angle_alpha   90.00
_cell.angle_beta   90.00
_cell.angle_gamma   90.00
#
_symmetry.space_group_name_H-M   'P 1'
#
loop_
_entity.id
_entity.type
_entity.pdbx_description
1 polymer ?
#
loop_
_entity_poly.entity_id
_entity_poly.type
_entity_poly.pdbx_seq_one_letter_code
_entity_poly.pdbx_strand_id
1 'polypeptide(L)' 'MTKDETRKILSDDIDNFRVKAKYYESLHLFEAEKYADNLASNIELALTTMPSDDDPEIS' A
#
# COMPACT_ATOMS: atom_id res chain seq x y z
N MET A 1 0.79 11.76 -13.72
CA MET A 1 1.08 10.35 -13.41
C MET A 1 0.00 9.50 -14.05
N THR A 2 0.39 8.41 -14.70
CA THR A 2 -0.56 7.43 -15.22
C THR A 2 -1.10 6.55 -14.07
N LYS A 3 -2.17 5.79 -14.32
CA LYS A 3 -2.72 4.86 -13.32
C LYS A 3 -1.69 3.79 -12.98
N ASP A 4 -0.91 3.34 -13.96
CA ASP A 4 0.14 2.35 -13.76
C ASP A 4 1.33 2.91 -12.97
N GLU A 5 1.74 4.16 -13.23
CA GLU A 5 2.73 4.85 -12.40
C GLU A 5 2.25 4.98 -10.94
N THR A 6 0.97 5.30 -10.75
CA THR A 6 0.36 5.39 -9.43
C THR A 6 0.31 4.03 -8.74
N ARG A 7 -0.07 2.97 -9.47
CA ARG A 7 -0.07 1.59 -8.97
C ARG A 7 1.31 1.16 -8.50
N LYS A 8 2.36 1.54 -9.25
CA LYS A 8 3.74 1.23 -8.88
C LYS A 8 4.15 1.91 -7.58
N ILE A 9 3.90 3.22 -7.44
CA ILE A 9 4.23 3.95 -6.20
C ILE A 9 3.50 3.36 -5.00
N LEU A 10 2.21 3.06 -5.13
CA LEU A 10 1.42 2.45 -4.07
C LEU A 10 1.91 1.04 -3.71
N SER A 11 2.41 0.28 -4.69
CA SER A 11 3.02 -1.04 -4.44
C SER A 11 4.33 -0.90 -3.66
N ASP A 12 5.18 0.06 -4.02
CA ASP A 12 6.42 0.35 -3.30
C ASP A 12 6.14 0.82 -1.86
N ASP A 13 5.07 1.60 -1.66
CA ASP A 13 4.61 2.06 -0.35
C ASP A 13 4.12 0.90 0.53
N ILE A 14 3.40 -0.08 -0.03
CA ILE A 14 2.99 -1.30 0.70
C ILE A 14 4.22 -2.00 1.27
N ASP A 15 5.22 -2.26 0.43
CA ASP A 15 6.46 -2.93 0.85
C ASP A 15 7.19 -2.12 1.93
N ASN A 16 7.25 -0.79 1.77
CA ASN A 16 7.85 0.11 2.76
C ASN A 16 7.15 0.02 4.12
N PHE A 17 5.82 0.03 4.15
CA PHE A 17 5.05 -0.09 5.39
C PHE A 17 5.22 -1.46 6.04
N ARG A 18 5.29 -2.55 5.28
CA ARG A 18 5.57 -3.89 5.83
C ARG A 18 6.97 -3.98 6.44
N VAL A 19 7.97 -3.33 5.83
CA VAL A 19 9.32 -3.23 6.41
C VAL A 19 9.31 -2.40 7.70
N LYS A 20 8.58 -1.27 7.71
CA LYS A 20 8.41 -0.45 8.92
C LYS A 20 7.70 -1.19 10.04
N ALA A 21 6.67 -1.98 9.74
CA ALA A 21 5.97 -2.78 10.74
C ALA A 21 6.93 -3.74 11.47
N LYS A 22 7.74 -4.50 10.72
CA LYS A 22 8.79 -5.37 11.29
C LYS A 22 9.81 -4.60 12.13
N TYR A 23 10.18 -3.39 11.70
CA TYR A 23 11.07 -2.52 12.47
C TYR A 23 10.42 -2.06 13.78
N TYR A 24 9.15 -1.66 13.75
CA TYR A 24 8.40 -1.26 14.95
C TYR A 24 8.17 -2.42 15.92
N GLU A 25 7.89 -3.62 15.41
CA GLU A 25 7.83 -4.85 16.20
C GLU A 25 9.14 -5.08 16.96
N SER A 26 10.29 -4.93 16.28
CA SER A 26 11.62 -5.09 16.89
C SER A 26 11.93 -4.09 18.01
N LEU A 27 11.23 -2.95 18.02
CA LEU A 27 11.33 -1.90 19.05
C LEU A 27 10.21 -1.99 20.09
N HIS A 28 9.35 -3.02 20.03
CA HIS A 28 8.15 -3.18 20.86
C HIS A 28 7.15 -2.02 20.76
N LEU A 29 7.09 -1.36 19.60
CA LEU A 29 6.16 -0.26 19.30
C LEU A 29 4.87 -0.80 18.65
N PHE A 30 4.10 -1.59 19.41
CA PHE A 30 2.97 -2.37 18.89
C PHE A 30 1.88 -1.56 18.18
N GLU A 31 1.55 -0.36 18.67
CA GLU A 31 0.55 0.49 17.99
C GLU A 31 1.07 1.04 16.65
N ALA A 32 2.37 1.34 16.55
CA ALA A 32 2.98 1.80 15.31
C ALA A 32 3.08 0.67 14.28
N GLU A 33 3.44 -0.54 14.72
CA GLU A 33 3.40 -1.76 13.93
C GLU A 33 1.99 -1.99 13.35
N LYS A 34 0.99 -2.04 14.22
CA LYS A 34 -0.41 -2.25 13.83
C LYS A 34 -0.91 -1.20 12.85
N TYR A 35 -0.55 0.07 13.07
CA TYR A 35 -0.90 1.15 12.15
C TYR A 35 -0.26 0.96 10.77
N ALA A 36 1.04 0.67 10.72
CA ALA A 36 1.77 0.45 9.47
C ALA A 36 1.20 -0.74 8.69
N ASP A 37 0.90 -1.85 9.36
CA ASP A 37 0.32 -3.05 8.75
C ASP A 37 -1.10 -2.82 8.21
N ASN A 38 -1.94 -2.07 8.95
CA ASN A 38 -3.27 -1.70 8.49
C ASN A 38 -3.19 -0.77 7.27
N LEU A 39 -2.26 0.17 7.26
CA LEU A 39 -2.08 1.08 6.13
C LEU A 39 -1.65 0.33 4.86
N ALA A 40 -0.68 -0.59 4.98
CA ALA A 40 -0.28 -1.47 3.88
C ALA A 40 -1.47 -2.27 3.34
N SER A 41 -2.25 -2.89 4.23
CA SER A 41 -3.42 -3.71 3.85
C SER A 41 -4.53 -2.88 3.17
N ASN A 42 -4.75 -1.64 3.60
CA ASN A 42 -5.72 -0.75 2.99
C ASN A 42 -5.30 -0.30 1.59
N ILE A 43 -4.01 -0.03 1.38
CA ILE A 43 -3.48 0.32 0.05
C ILE A 43 -3.57 -0.89 -0.89
N GLU A 44 -3.22 -2.08 -0.40
CA GLU A 44 -3.36 -3.33 -1.16
C GLU A 44 -4.81 -3.55 -1.61
N LEU A 45 -5.77 -3.35 -0.70
CA LEU A 45 -7.20 -3.41 -1.04
C LEU A 45 -7.57 -2.36 -2.10
N ALA A 46 -7.13 -1.11 -1.95
CA ALA A 46 -7.41 -0.06 -2.92
C ALA A 46 -6.88 -0.43 -4.32
N LEU A 47 -5.69 -1.02 -4.41
CA LEU A 47 -5.10 -1.47 -5.67
C LEU A 47 -5.90 -2.55 -6.39
N THR A 48 -6.62 -3.41 -5.66
CA THR A 48 -7.50 -4.44 -6.26
C THR A 48 -8.66 -3.84 -7.05
N THR A 49 -9.06 -2.62 -6.71
CA THR A 49 -10.17 -1.90 -7.35
C THR A 49 -9.70 -0.78 -8.29
N MET A 50 -8.39 -0.52 -8.33
CA MET A 50 -7.83 0.53 -9.16
C MET A 50 -7.81 0.08 -10.63
N PRO A 51 -8.35 0.87 -11.56
CA PRO A 51 -8.24 0.58 -12.99
C PRO A 51 -6.78 0.77 -13.45
N SER A 52 -6.38 0.02 -14.47
CA SER A 52 -5.14 0.22 -15.21
C SER A 52 -5.33 1.28 -16.30
N ASP A 53 -4.24 1.73 -16.91
CA ASP A 53 -4.32 2.72 -18.00
C ASP A 53 -5.07 2.20 -19.23
N ASP A 54 -4.97 0.89 -19.48
CA ASP A 54 -5.66 0.21 -20.57
C ASP A 54 -7.13 -0.12 -20.27
N ASP A 55 -7.59 0.04 -19.03
CA ASP A 55 -8.98 -0.25 -18.68
C ASP A 55 -9.90 0.83 -19.26
N PRO A 56 -10.99 0.45 -19.96
CA PRO A 56 -11.94 1.40 -20.51
C PRO A 56 -12.54 2.26 -19.39
N GLU A 57 -12.61 3.57 -19.62
CA GLU A 57 -13.32 4.46 -18.70
C GLU A 57 -14.79 4.04 -18.64
N ILE A 58 -15.28 3.81 -17.42
CA ILE A 58 -16.71 3.58 -17.19
C ILE A 58 -17.40 4.91 -17.52
N SER A 59 -18.08 4.96 -18.67
CA SER A 59 -18.91 6.10 -19.12
C SER A 59 -20.20 6.24 -18.32
#